data_AF-A0A250IAK3-F1
#
_entry.id   AF-A0A250IAK3-F1
#
_cell.length_a   1.000
_cell.length_b   1.000
_cell.length_c   1.000
_cell.angle_alpha   90.00
_cell.angle_beta   90.00
_cell.angle_gamma   90.00
#
_symmetry.space_group_name_H-M   'P 1'
#
loop_
_entity.id
_entity.type
_entity.pdbx_description
1 polymer ?
#
loop_
_entity_poly.entity_id
_entity_poly.type
_entity_poly.pdbx_seq_one_letter_code
_entity_poly.pdbx_strand_id
1 'polypeptide(L)'
;MPREQAVKARKERNAALVEVMLLAAMADGQVSQVELQTLLRRVIERPEFEGTKPEELNALVVASAQRLSKAHDMEEILASFRARLPDHKTRMLGFGLAAAIAFSDHRATRTELGLLKMFQAALGISEDEVARIIDVIEGGGSLAEALGEPLERLYAEVMVLVSAADGKLKEAEARELVESFASDPLFHNVSPERAQEFVSEAVSALMAEGLPQRLQVLAHGLTTHAQRVKAYRLATKIAHAGGQEPSAGEQRLLHILQATFGLADDEVERMDRQA
;
A
#
# COMPACT_ATOMS: atom_id res chain seq x y z
N MET A 1 -1.98 19.66 6.66
CA MET A 1 -3.36 19.17 6.44
C MET A 1 -3.39 17.64 6.35
N PRO A 2 -4.50 16.94 6.68
CA PRO A 2 -4.57 15.46 6.66
C PRO A 2 -4.19 14.84 5.31
N ARG A 3 -4.63 15.49 4.21
CA ARG A 3 -4.27 15.15 2.83
C ARG A 3 -2.75 15.13 2.60
N GLU A 4 -2.05 16.19 3.00
CA GLU A 4 -0.62 16.34 2.75
C GLU A 4 0.19 15.28 3.51
N GLN A 5 -0.24 14.95 4.73
CA GLN A 5 0.40 13.92 5.55
C GLN A 5 0.24 12.53 4.93
N ALA A 6 -0.95 12.17 4.45
CA ALA A 6 -1.19 10.88 3.81
C ALA A 6 -0.45 10.75 2.46
N VAL A 7 -0.43 11.82 1.65
CA VAL A 7 0.36 11.87 0.40
C VAL A 7 1.86 11.72 0.70
N LYS A 8 2.35 12.40 1.73
CA LYS A 8 3.74 12.29 2.16
C LYS A 8 4.07 10.87 2.63
N ALA A 9 3.21 10.27 3.45
CA ALA A 9 3.36 8.90 3.93
C ALA A 9 3.47 7.90 2.77
N ARG A 10 2.59 7.97 1.78
CA ARG A 10 2.66 7.13 0.56
C ARG A 10 3.98 7.33 -0.19
N LYS A 11 4.43 8.58 -0.37
CA LYS A 11 5.69 8.88 -1.06
C LYS A 11 6.90 8.36 -0.29
N GLU A 12 6.93 8.49 1.03
CA GLU A 12 8.01 8.00 1.88
C GLU A 12 8.07 6.47 1.91
N ARG A 13 6.90 5.82 1.98
CA ARG A 13 6.77 4.36 1.81
C ARG A 13 7.32 3.91 0.47
N ASN A 14 6.85 4.50 -0.64
CA ASN A 14 7.31 4.13 -1.99
C ASN A 14 8.83 4.33 -2.13
N ALA A 15 9.38 5.42 -1.58
CA ALA A 15 10.81 5.66 -1.56
C ALA A 15 11.56 4.55 -0.80
N ALA A 16 11.04 4.11 0.35
CA ALA A 16 11.64 3.03 1.14
C ALA A 16 11.61 1.71 0.37
N LEU A 17 10.49 1.37 -0.31
CA LEU A 17 10.39 0.17 -1.13
C LEU A 17 11.41 0.18 -2.29
N VAL A 18 11.55 1.32 -2.99
CA VAL A 18 12.56 1.48 -4.06
C VAL A 18 13.98 1.38 -3.52
N GLU A 19 14.26 1.96 -2.36
CA GLU A 19 15.59 1.89 -1.72
C GLU A 19 15.96 0.47 -1.32
N VAL A 20 15.00 -0.30 -0.79
CA VAL A 20 15.19 -1.72 -0.46
C VAL A 20 15.53 -2.52 -1.73
N MET A 21 14.83 -2.25 -2.85
CA MET A 21 15.13 -2.87 -4.14
C MET A 21 16.49 -2.46 -4.71
N LEU A 22 16.87 -1.18 -4.58
CA LEU A 22 18.17 -0.66 -5.01
C LEU A 22 19.32 -1.31 -4.25
N LEU A 23 19.19 -1.43 -2.93
CA LEU A 23 20.20 -2.11 -2.11
C LEU A 23 20.34 -3.59 -2.47
N ALA A 24 19.21 -4.27 -2.72
CA ALA A 24 19.24 -5.66 -3.17
C ALA A 24 19.99 -5.80 -4.49
N ALA A 25 19.73 -4.92 -5.46
CA ALA A 25 20.44 -4.90 -6.73
C ALA A 25 21.93 -4.49 -6.62
N MET A 26 22.28 -3.72 -5.59
CA MET A 26 23.63 -3.21 -5.33
C MET A 26 24.42 -4.05 -4.34
N ALA A 27 23.93 -5.23 -3.94
CA ALA A 27 24.54 -6.03 -2.87
C ALA A 27 26.03 -6.32 -3.13
N ASP A 28 26.42 -6.55 -4.38
CA ASP A 28 27.79 -6.83 -4.79
C ASP A 28 28.68 -5.58 -4.97
N GLY A 29 28.17 -4.39 -4.62
CA GLY A 29 28.95 -3.15 -4.49
C GLY A 29 29.21 -2.39 -5.80
N GLN A 30 28.72 -2.88 -6.94
CA GLN A 30 28.74 -2.17 -8.22
C GLN A 30 27.41 -2.37 -8.95
N VAL A 31 26.86 -1.29 -9.49
CA VAL A 31 25.74 -1.33 -10.44
C VAL A 31 26.15 -0.55 -11.67
N SER A 32 26.27 -1.26 -12.77
CA SER A 32 26.43 -0.68 -14.09
C SER A 32 25.18 0.11 -14.49
N GLN A 33 25.31 1.04 -15.43
CA GLN A 33 24.13 1.75 -15.95
C GLN A 33 23.08 0.81 -16.58
N VAL A 34 23.52 -0.32 -17.12
CA VAL A 34 22.64 -1.33 -17.72
C VAL A 34 21.84 -2.08 -16.64
N GLU A 35 22.47 -2.43 -15.53
CA GLU A 35 21.79 -3.02 -14.37
C GLU A 35 20.83 -2.04 -13.71
N LEU A 36 21.18 -0.75 -13.61
CA LEU A 36 20.27 0.28 -13.11
C LEU A 36 19.04 0.45 -14.02
N GLN A 37 19.22 0.43 -15.35
CA GLN A 37 18.11 0.46 -16.31
C GLN A 37 17.23 -0.79 -16.21
N THR A 38 17.83 -1.94 -15.99
CA THR A 38 17.12 -3.22 -15.82
C THR A 38 16.32 -3.22 -14.51
N LEU A 39 16.91 -2.71 -13.43
CA LEU A 39 16.22 -2.50 -12.16
C LEU A 39 15.07 -1.51 -12.32
N LEU A 40 15.28 -0.37 -12.99
CA LEU A 40 14.23 0.61 -13.28
C LEU A 40 13.05 -0.03 -13.99
N ARG A 41 13.31 -0.83 -15.03
CA ARG A 41 12.27 -1.57 -15.73
C ARG A 41 11.53 -2.53 -14.80
N ARG A 42 12.25 -3.29 -13.98
CA ARG A 42 11.66 -4.19 -12.98
C ARG A 42 10.85 -3.47 -11.91
N VAL A 43 11.22 -2.24 -11.53
CA VAL A 43 10.43 -1.42 -10.60
C VAL A 43 9.15 -0.92 -11.29
N ILE A 44 9.24 -0.50 -12.55
CA ILE A 44 8.09 -0.02 -13.34
C ILE A 44 7.04 -1.12 -13.55
N GLU A 45 7.48 -2.36 -13.81
CA GLU A 45 6.59 -3.49 -14.10
C GLU A 45 5.90 -4.08 -12.85
N ARG A 46 6.16 -3.53 -11.65
CA ARG A 46 5.62 -4.05 -10.40
C ARG A 46 4.25 -3.46 -10.06
N PRO A 47 3.27 -4.28 -9.63
CA PRO A 47 1.91 -3.84 -9.28
C PRO A 47 1.85 -2.73 -8.23
N GLU A 48 2.86 -2.64 -7.35
CA GLU A 48 2.97 -1.63 -6.30
C GLU A 48 3.18 -0.22 -6.87
N PHE A 49 3.85 -0.12 -8.03
CA PHE A 49 4.20 1.14 -8.69
C PHE A 49 3.32 1.47 -9.88
N GLU A 50 2.42 0.57 -10.29
CA GLU A 50 1.37 0.85 -11.28
C GLU A 50 0.61 2.15 -10.93
N GLY A 51 0.18 2.86 -11.98
CA GLY A 51 -0.47 4.17 -11.84
C GLY A 51 0.45 5.32 -11.43
N THR A 52 1.75 5.07 -11.18
CA THR A 52 2.75 6.13 -11.02
C THR A 52 3.28 6.54 -12.39
N LYS A 53 3.35 7.84 -12.67
CA LYS A 53 3.91 8.33 -13.94
C LYS A 53 5.38 7.91 -14.07
N PRO A 54 5.86 7.47 -15.25
CA PRO A 54 7.25 7.07 -15.45
C PRO A 54 8.26 8.14 -15.01
N GLU A 55 7.96 9.41 -15.23
CA GLU A 55 8.82 10.54 -14.84
C GLU A 55 8.91 10.68 -13.32
N GLU A 56 7.78 10.51 -12.62
CA GLU A 56 7.74 10.54 -11.15
C GLU A 56 8.49 9.37 -10.53
N LEU A 57 8.37 8.17 -11.13
CA LEU A 57 9.07 6.98 -10.68
C LEU A 57 10.57 7.07 -10.93
N ASN A 58 11.00 7.58 -12.09
CA ASN A 58 12.40 7.85 -12.37
C ASN A 58 12.99 8.87 -11.37
N ALA A 59 12.26 9.95 -11.11
CA ALA A 59 12.68 10.94 -10.10
C ALA A 59 12.78 10.31 -8.70
N LEU A 60 11.85 9.43 -8.34
CA LEU A 60 11.87 8.68 -7.09
C LEU A 60 13.12 7.82 -6.97
N VAL A 61 13.45 7.05 -8.02
CA VAL A 61 14.62 6.15 -8.01
C VAL A 61 15.93 6.95 -7.91
N VAL A 62 16.05 8.05 -8.64
CA VAL A 62 17.22 8.94 -8.54
C VAL A 62 17.35 9.54 -7.14
N ALA A 63 16.25 10.03 -6.56
CA ALA A 63 16.25 10.58 -5.20
C ALA A 63 16.58 9.50 -4.14
N SER A 64 16.08 8.28 -4.31
CA SER A 64 16.38 7.12 -3.48
C SER A 64 17.86 6.74 -3.55
N ALA A 65 18.45 6.66 -4.75
CA ALA A 65 19.87 6.38 -4.92
C ALA A 65 20.75 7.46 -4.27
N GLN A 66 20.41 8.74 -4.43
CA GLN A 66 21.10 9.86 -3.79
C GLN A 66 20.97 9.85 -2.26
N ARG A 67 19.86 9.35 -1.72
CA ARG A 67 19.66 9.21 -0.28
C ARG A 67 20.55 8.09 0.27
N LEU A 68 20.55 6.94 -0.39
CA LEU A 68 21.40 5.81 -0.02
C LEU A 68 22.88 6.16 -0.07
N SER A 69 23.33 6.94 -1.07
CA SER A 69 24.73 7.37 -1.16
C SER A 69 25.16 8.37 -0.07
N LYS A 70 24.21 8.97 0.65
CA LYS A 70 24.47 9.93 1.74
C LYS A 70 24.42 9.28 3.12
N ALA A 71 23.90 8.06 3.23
CA ALA A 71 23.89 7.35 4.50
C ALA A 71 25.32 6.95 4.89
N HIS A 72 25.64 7.07 6.17
CA HIS A 72 26.99 6.80 6.68
C HIS A 72 27.25 5.32 6.81
N ASP A 73 26.22 4.56 7.21
CA ASP A 73 26.29 3.13 7.42
C ASP A 73 24.95 2.44 7.13
N MET A 74 24.99 1.11 7.14
CA MET A 74 23.83 0.28 6.90
C MET A 74 22.78 0.42 8.04
N GLU A 75 23.18 0.67 9.27
CA GLU A 75 22.25 0.77 10.40
C GLU A 75 21.36 2.02 10.28
N GLU A 76 21.90 3.14 9.80
CA GLU A 76 21.16 4.36 9.48
C GLU A 76 20.06 4.08 8.44
N ILE A 77 20.42 3.32 7.39
CA ILE A 77 19.48 2.93 6.33
C ILE A 77 18.37 2.04 6.89
N LEU A 78 18.74 1.01 7.66
CA LEU A 78 17.79 0.06 8.25
C LEU A 78 16.85 0.75 9.26
N ALA A 79 17.37 1.70 10.06
CA ALA A 79 16.55 2.53 10.94
C ALA A 79 15.56 3.39 10.16
N SER A 80 16.00 3.97 9.05
CA SER A 80 15.14 4.74 8.14
C SER A 80 14.03 3.88 7.52
N PHE A 81 14.31 2.61 7.19
CA PHE A 81 13.28 1.68 6.73
C PHE A 81 12.27 1.37 7.82
N ARG A 82 12.68 1.08 9.04
CA ARG A 82 11.76 0.83 10.17
C ARG A 82 10.80 2.00 10.41
N ALA A 83 11.27 3.23 10.23
CA ALA A 83 10.45 4.43 10.40
C ALA A 83 9.45 4.65 9.26
N ARG A 84 9.85 4.36 8.01
CA ARG A 84 9.01 4.58 6.81
C ARG A 84 8.16 3.39 6.39
N LEU A 85 8.44 2.22 6.95
CA LEU A 85 7.66 0.99 6.85
C LEU A 85 7.19 0.60 8.27
N PRO A 86 6.31 1.41 8.89
CA PRO A 86 5.92 1.20 10.28
C PRO A 86 5.16 -0.12 10.46
N ASP A 87 4.36 -0.50 9.47
CA ASP A 87 3.48 -1.66 9.53
C ASP A 87 4.21 -2.94 9.12
N HIS A 88 4.03 -4.02 9.88
CA HIS A 88 4.68 -5.33 9.62
C HIS A 88 4.48 -5.81 8.17
N LYS A 89 3.29 -5.60 7.61
CA LYS A 89 2.98 -5.92 6.21
C LYS A 89 3.84 -5.13 5.23
N THR A 90 4.02 -3.82 5.45
CA THR A 90 4.86 -3.00 4.58
C THR A 90 6.33 -3.38 4.68
N ARG A 91 6.76 -3.89 5.84
CA ARG A 91 8.10 -4.46 6.04
C ARG A 91 8.27 -5.77 5.29
N MET A 92 7.31 -6.68 5.41
CA MET A 92 7.29 -7.92 4.64
C MET A 92 7.24 -7.65 3.13
N LEU A 93 6.50 -6.63 2.68
CA LEU A 93 6.50 -6.19 1.28
C LEU A 93 7.89 -5.69 0.85
N GLY A 94 8.53 -4.83 1.66
CA GLY A 94 9.89 -4.38 1.40
C GLY A 94 10.85 -5.56 1.25
N PHE A 95 10.83 -6.49 2.20
CA PHE A 95 11.63 -7.72 2.14
C PHE A 95 11.32 -8.56 0.90
N GLY A 96 10.05 -8.79 0.58
CA GLY A 96 9.64 -9.55 -0.59
C GLY A 96 10.09 -8.91 -1.90
N LEU A 97 10.05 -7.58 -2.00
CA LEU A 97 10.58 -6.86 -3.17
C LEU A 97 12.10 -6.99 -3.28
N ALA A 98 12.85 -6.89 -2.17
CA ALA A 98 14.30 -7.17 -2.17
C ALA A 98 14.60 -8.61 -2.59
N ALA A 99 13.89 -9.58 -2.03
CA ALA A 99 14.04 -10.99 -2.39
C ALA A 99 13.74 -11.20 -3.88
N ALA A 100 12.67 -10.61 -4.42
CA ALA A 100 12.32 -10.75 -5.83
C ALA A 100 13.35 -10.11 -6.79
N ILE A 101 14.17 -9.17 -6.31
CA ILE A 101 15.32 -8.66 -7.05
C ILE A 101 16.51 -9.61 -6.93
N ALA A 102 16.86 -10.06 -5.72
CA ALA A 102 17.97 -10.98 -5.48
C ALA A 102 17.79 -12.35 -6.16
N PHE A 103 16.54 -12.84 -6.29
CA PHE A 103 16.22 -14.10 -6.94
C PHE A 103 15.86 -13.96 -8.42
N SER A 104 16.06 -12.78 -9.03
CA SER A 104 15.60 -12.53 -10.41
C SER A 104 16.21 -13.48 -11.44
N ASP A 105 17.43 -13.94 -11.19
CA ASP A 105 18.18 -14.82 -12.08
C ASP A 105 18.14 -16.28 -11.56
N HIS A 106 17.10 -16.59 -10.76
CA HIS A 106 16.83 -17.86 -10.10
C HIS A 106 17.94 -18.36 -9.15
N ARG A 107 18.92 -17.50 -8.82
CA ARG A 107 20.00 -17.79 -7.88
C ARG A 107 20.44 -16.50 -7.19
N ALA A 108 20.39 -16.47 -5.85
CA ALA A 108 20.96 -15.40 -5.06
C ALA A 108 22.43 -15.70 -4.68
N THR A 109 23.29 -14.69 -4.73
CA THR A 109 24.69 -14.77 -4.28
C THR A 109 24.79 -14.83 -2.75
N ARG A 110 25.96 -15.18 -2.22
CA ARG A 110 26.19 -15.14 -0.76
C ARG A 110 26.02 -13.72 -0.20
N THR A 111 26.39 -12.71 -0.98
CA THR A 111 26.26 -11.30 -0.61
C THR A 111 24.79 -10.89 -0.53
N GLU A 112 24.00 -11.23 -1.55
CA GLU A 112 22.56 -10.97 -1.59
C GLU A 112 21.81 -11.69 -0.46
N LEU A 113 22.13 -12.96 -0.20
CA LEU A 113 21.57 -13.70 0.94
C LEU A 113 21.98 -13.08 2.28
N GLY A 114 23.21 -12.57 2.40
CA GLY A 114 23.67 -11.83 3.57
C GLY A 114 22.86 -10.55 3.79
N LEU A 115 22.60 -9.79 2.73
CA LEU A 115 21.77 -8.60 2.76
C LEU A 115 20.30 -8.91 3.12
N LEU A 116 19.72 -9.97 2.54
CA LEU A 116 18.37 -10.40 2.89
C LEU A 116 18.26 -10.79 4.36
N LYS A 117 19.27 -11.48 4.93
CA LYS A 117 19.31 -11.76 6.37
C LYS A 117 19.36 -10.49 7.22
N MET A 118 20.10 -9.47 6.79
CA MET A 118 20.11 -8.18 7.48
C MET A 118 18.74 -7.51 7.42
N PHE A 119 18.07 -7.51 6.25
CA PHE A 119 16.71 -6.99 6.11
C PHE A 119 15.71 -7.74 6.98
N GLN A 120 15.74 -9.07 6.97
CA GLN A 120 14.90 -9.91 7.82
C GLN A 120 15.02 -9.50 9.30
N ALA A 121 16.25 -9.46 9.81
CA ALA A 121 16.51 -9.13 11.21
C ALA A 121 16.09 -7.70 11.56
N ALA A 122 16.44 -6.73 10.71
CA ALA A 122 16.15 -5.33 10.96
C ALA A 122 14.66 -4.99 10.86
N LEU A 123 13.94 -5.69 9.99
CA LEU A 123 12.51 -5.48 9.79
C LEU A 123 11.66 -6.30 10.77
N GLY A 124 12.25 -7.28 11.47
CA GLY A 124 11.57 -8.11 12.45
C GLY A 124 10.72 -9.20 11.81
N ILE A 125 11.19 -9.77 10.70
CA ILE A 125 10.46 -10.79 9.93
C ILE A 125 10.90 -12.19 10.40
N SER A 126 9.93 -13.04 10.73
CA SER A 126 10.19 -14.41 11.17
C SER A 126 10.70 -15.30 10.03
N GLU A 127 11.38 -16.41 10.37
CA GLU A 127 11.85 -17.37 9.36
C GLU A 127 10.68 -18.00 8.57
N ASP A 128 9.56 -18.28 9.24
CA ASP A 128 8.37 -18.82 8.59
C ASP A 128 7.76 -17.84 7.57
N GLU A 129 7.79 -16.54 7.87
CA GLU A 129 7.35 -15.49 6.95
C GLU A 129 8.29 -15.38 5.74
N VAL A 130 9.60 -15.45 5.98
CA VAL A 130 10.59 -15.47 4.91
C VAL A 130 10.38 -16.67 3.98
N ALA A 131 10.20 -17.87 4.53
CA ALA A 131 9.96 -19.09 3.75
C ALA A 131 8.72 -18.93 2.85
N ARG A 132 7.59 -18.47 3.40
CA ARG A 132 6.36 -18.23 2.62
C ARG A 132 6.57 -17.21 1.49
N ILE A 133 7.29 -16.13 1.75
CA ILE A 133 7.57 -15.10 0.74
C ILE A 133 8.45 -15.67 -0.38
N ILE A 134 9.49 -16.43 -0.04
CA ILE A 134 10.39 -17.04 -1.01
C ILE A 134 9.64 -18.06 -1.88
N ASP A 135 8.84 -18.94 -1.28
CA ASP A 135 8.04 -19.94 -2.01
C ASP A 135 7.13 -19.28 -3.05
N VAL A 136 6.50 -18.16 -2.71
CA VAL A 136 5.65 -17.39 -3.63
C VAL A 136 6.46 -16.77 -4.77
N ILE A 137 7.62 -16.19 -4.47
CA ILE A 137 8.50 -15.57 -5.49
C ILE A 137 9.02 -16.64 -6.46
N GLU A 138 9.50 -17.77 -5.96
CA GLU A 138 9.99 -18.88 -6.78
C GLU A 138 8.87 -19.52 -7.61
N GLY A 139 7.66 -19.60 -7.06
CA GLY A 139 6.45 -20.04 -7.76
C GLY A 139 5.89 -19.03 -8.76
N GLY A 140 6.46 -17.82 -8.86
CA GLY A 140 5.97 -16.74 -9.73
C GLY A 140 4.62 -16.14 -9.29
N GLY A 141 4.23 -16.35 -8.04
CA GLY A 141 2.99 -15.83 -7.46
C GLY A 141 3.06 -14.36 -7.06
N SER A 142 1.93 -13.81 -6.64
CA SER A 142 1.82 -12.41 -6.24
C SER A 142 2.23 -12.20 -4.78
N LEU A 143 3.19 -11.28 -4.53
CA LEU A 143 3.56 -10.87 -3.17
C LEU A 143 2.34 -10.35 -2.40
N ALA A 144 1.41 -9.65 -3.05
CA ALA A 144 0.21 -9.14 -2.40
C ALA A 144 -0.66 -10.26 -1.80
N GLU A 145 -0.69 -11.44 -2.43
CA GLU A 145 -1.42 -12.62 -1.94
C GLU A 145 -0.68 -13.28 -0.76
N ALA A 146 0.64 -13.37 -0.84
CA ALA A 146 1.49 -13.93 0.23
C ALA A 146 1.41 -13.14 1.56
N LEU A 147 1.14 -11.84 1.47
CA LEU A 147 1.09 -10.93 2.61
C LEU A 147 -0.25 -10.95 3.37
N GLY A 148 -1.24 -11.71 2.89
CA GLY A 148 -2.24 -12.41 3.71
C GLY A 148 -3.22 -11.63 4.60
N GLU A 149 -3.18 -10.29 4.68
CA GLU A 149 -4.24 -9.57 5.37
C GLU A 149 -5.51 -9.50 4.53
N PRO A 150 -6.70 -9.61 5.15
CA PRO A 150 -7.94 -9.38 4.44
C PRO A 150 -8.02 -7.90 4.04
N LEU A 151 -7.73 -7.60 2.77
CA LEU A 151 -7.94 -6.28 2.15
C LEU A 151 -9.35 -5.74 2.41
N GLU A 152 -10.29 -6.66 2.62
CA GLU A 152 -11.65 -6.49 3.10
C GLU A 152 -11.73 -5.52 4.28
N ARG A 153 -10.83 -5.61 5.26
CA ARG A 153 -10.79 -4.67 6.39
C ARG A 153 -10.48 -3.24 5.94
N LEU A 154 -9.49 -3.05 5.08
CA LEU A 154 -9.11 -1.72 4.57
C LEU A 154 -10.22 -1.14 3.68
N TYR A 155 -10.92 -1.97 2.92
CA TYR A 155 -12.07 -1.53 2.14
C TYR A 155 -13.25 -1.12 3.02
N ALA A 156 -13.55 -1.88 4.08
CA ALA A 156 -14.56 -1.51 5.06
C ALA A 156 -14.23 -0.16 5.71
N GLU A 157 -12.95 0.06 6.03
CA GLU A 157 -12.48 1.32 6.57
C GLU A 157 -12.71 2.50 5.61
N VAL A 158 -12.41 2.33 4.32
CA VAL A 158 -12.69 3.36 3.31
C VAL A 158 -14.18 3.70 3.24
N MET A 159 -15.04 2.69 3.27
CA MET A 159 -16.50 2.88 3.27
C MET A 159 -16.97 3.63 4.53
N VAL A 160 -16.45 3.26 5.71
CA VAL A 160 -16.74 3.95 6.98
C VAL A 160 -16.28 5.41 6.95
N LEU A 161 -15.09 5.70 6.41
CA LEU A 161 -14.60 7.07 6.33
C LEU A 161 -15.57 7.96 5.55
N VAL A 162 -16.08 7.48 4.40
CA VAL A 162 -17.04 8.22 3.56
C VAL A 162 -18.37 8.42 4.27
N SER A 163 -18.94 7.36 4.85
CA SER A 163 -20.21 7.48 5.57
C SER A 163 -20.11 8.37 6.81
N ALA A 164 -18.94 8.44 7.45
CA ALA A 164 -18.69 9.30 8.61
C ALA A 164 -18.12 10.69 8.22
N ALA A 165 -18.27 11.13 6.96
CA ALA A 165 -17.69 12.39 6.49
C ALA A 165 -18.24 13.64 7.22
N ASP A 166 -19.43 13.55 7.82
CA ASP A 166 -20.01 14.59 8.68
C ASP A 166 -19.57 14.49 10.16
N GLY A 167 -18.71 13.52 10.48
CA GLY A 167 -18.18 13.25 11.81
C GLY A 167 -19.08 12.36 12.68
N LYS A 168 -20.15 11.77 12.13
CA LYS A 168 -21.02 10.83 12.84
C LYS A 168 -21.39 9.66 11.93
N LEU A 169 -21.43 8.45 12.49
CA LEU A 169 -22.03 7.31 11.82
C LEU A 169 -23.25 6.87 12.63
N LYS A 170 -24.44 6.92 12.01
CA LYS A 170 -25.67 6.40 12.63
C LYS A 170 -25.70 4.88 12.55
N GLU A 171 -26.39 4.23 13.49
CA GLU A 171 -26.54 2.76 13.45
C GLU A 171 -27.20 2.26 12.15
N ALA A 172 -28.11 3.04 11.56
CA ALA A 172 -28.74 2.71 10.28
C ALA A 172 -27.71 2.71 9.13
N GLU A 173 -26.86 3.74 9.07
CA GLU A 173 -25.79 3.85 8.07
C GLU A 173 -24.75 2.72 8.24
N ALA A 174 -24.43 2.36 9.49
CA ALA A 174 -23.56 1.21 9.77
C ALA A 174 -24.14 -0.13 9.27
N ARG A 175 -25.46 -0.32 9.37
CA ARG A 175 -26.13 -1.53 8.83
C ARG A 175 -26.13 -1.54 7.30
N GLU A 176 -26.44 -0.41 6.68
CA GLU A 176 -26.38 -0.27 5.22
C GLU A 176 -24.96 -0.51 4.68
N LEU A 177 -23.94 -0.08 5.41
CA LEU A 177 -22.54 -0.39 5.10
C LEU A 177 -22.26 -1.89 5.13
N VAL A 178 -22.74 -2.61 6.15
CA VAL A 178 -22.57 -4.07 6.25
C VAL A 178 -23.32 -4.79 5.12
N GLU A 179 -24.52 -4.35 4.76
CA GLU A 179 -25.28 -4.91 3.65
C GLU A 179 -24.62 -4.63 2.29
N SER A 180 -24.14 -3.40 2.07
CA SER A 180 -23.38 -3.01 0.87
C SER A 180 -22.07 -3.79 0.76
N PHE A 181 -21.42 -4.05 1.90
CA PHE A 181 -20.23 -4.88 1.98
C PHE A 181 -20.55 -6.35 1.68
N ALA A 182 -21.52 -6.96 2.35
CA ALA A 182 -21.87 -8.37 2.14
C ALA A 182 -22.44 -8.66 0.73
N SER A 183 -23.04 -7.65 0.08
CA SER A 183 -23.60 -7.78 -1.28
C SER A 183 -22.60 -7.53 -2.39
N ASP A 184 -21.40 -7.01 -2.10
CA ASP A 184 -20.40 -6.81 -3.12
C ASP A 184 -19.77 -8.15 -3.53
N PRO A 185 -19.70 -8.49 -4.84
CA PRO A 185 -19.06 -9.73 -5.31
C PRO A 185 -17.61 -9.91 -4.82
N LEU A 186 -16.95 -8.81 -4.47
CA LEU A 186 -15.59 -8.78 -3.93
C LEU A 186 -15.49 -9.40 -2.53
N PHE A 187 -16.59 -9.48 -1.80
CA PHE A 187 -16.67 -9.95 -0.42
C PHE A 187 -17.43 -11.27 -0.29
N HIS A 188 -17.58 -12.03 -1.38
CA HIS A 188 -18.31 -13.31 -1.39
C HIS A 188 -17.80 -14.35 -0.38
N ASN A 189 -16.56 -14.21 0.12
CA ASN A 189 -15.97 -15.08 1.14
C ASN A 189 -16.05 -14.50 2.56
N VAL A 190 -16.62 -13.31 2.74
CA VAL A 190 -16.77 -12.66 4.05
C VAL A 190 -18.18 -12.92 4.56
N SER A 191 -18.29 -13.54 5.74
CA SER A 191 -19.61 -13.69 6.37
C SER A 191 -20.14 -12.34 6.85
N PRO A 192 -21.47 -12.16 6.95
CA PRO A 192 -22.06 -10.93 7.48
C PRO A 192 -21.53 -10.53 8.86
N GLU A 193 -21.25 -11.50 9.72
CA GLU A 193 -20.67 -11.27 11.06
C GLU A 193 -19.27 -10.69 10.95
N ARG A 194 -18.44 -11.22 10.04
CA ARG A 194 -17.08 -10.73 9.83
C ARG A 194 -17.08 -9.35 9.17
N ALA A 195 -18.02 -9.08 8.27
CA ALA A 195 -18.22 -7.75 7.70
C ALA A 195 -18.61 -6.73 8.79
N GLN A 196 -19.50 -7.12 9.71
CA GLN A 196 -19.89 -6.30 10.85
C GLN A 196 -18.70 -6.02 11.79
N GLU A 197 -17.85 -7.01 12.04
CA GLU A 197 -16.62 -6.83 12.80
C GLU A 197 -15.69 -5.80 12.15
N PHE A 198 -15.45 -5.90 10.84
CA PHE A 198 -14.60 -4.93 10.12
C PHE A 198 -15.15 -3.50 10.17
N VAL A 199 -16.46 -3.33 9.97
CA VAL A 199 -17.10 -2.00 10.06
C VAL A 199 -16.99 -1.45 11.48
N SER A 200 -17.27 -2.27 12.50
CA SER A 200 -17.17 -1.87 13.91
C SER A 200 -15.74 -1.49 14.31
N GLU A 201 -14.75 -2.28 13.90
CA GLU A 201 -13.33 -1.98 14.11
C GLU A 201 -12.92 -0.67 13.45
N ALA A 202 -13.35 -0.43 12.20
CA ALA A 202 -13.04 0.79 11.47
C ALA A 202 -13.66 2.04 12.13
N VAL A 203 -14.91 1.95 12.63
CA VAL A 203 -15.55 3.03 13.38
C VAL A 203 -14.80 3.32 14.67
N SER A 204 -14.47 2.27 15.42
CA SER A 204 -13.71 2.39 16.67
C SER A 204 -12.35 3.04 16.44
N ALA A 205 -11.62 2.61 15.41
CA ALA A 205 -10.33 3.16 15.04
C ALA A 205 -10.42 4.63 14.59
N LEU A 206 -11.44 4.98 13.80
CA LEU A 206 -11.70 6.37 13.40
C LEU A 206 -11.96 7.27 14.62
N MET A 207 -12.74 6.78 15.59
CA MET A 207 -13.03 7.52 16.83
C MET A 207 -11.81 7.68 17.73
N ALA A 208 -10.97 6.65 17.82
CA ALA A 208 -9.79 6.65 18.68
C ALA A 208 -8.62 7.46 18.11
N GLU A 209 -8.35 7.35 16.81
CA GLU A 209 -7.15 7.88 16.17
C GLU A 209 -7.42 9.09 15.27
N GLY A 210 -8.66 9.25 14.81
CA GLY A 210 -9.07 10.32 13.93
C GLY A 210 -8.69 10.11 12.45
N LEU A 211 -9.34 10.89 11.59
CA LEU A 211 -9.19 10.81 10.13
C LEU A 211 -7.73 10.88 9.63
N PRO A 212 -6.84 11.79 10.15
CA PRO A 212 -5.48 11.90 9.62
C PRO A 212 -4.69 10.60 9.76
N GLN A 213 -4.82 9.91 10.89
CA GLN A 213 -4.10 8.66 11.15
C GLN A 213 -4.67 7.53 10.30
N ARG A 214 -6.00 7.44 10.19
CA ARG A 214 -6.65 6.42 9.35
C ARG A 214 -6.29 6.55 7.86
N LEU A 215 -6.18 7.78 7.35
CA LEU A 215 -5.68 8.03 6.00
C LEU A 215 -4.23 7.57 5.81
N GLN A 216 -3.37 7.67 6.83
CA GLN A 216 -2.00 7.12 6.76
C GLN A 216 -2.02 5.59 6.72
N VAL A 217 -2.86 4.95 7.52
CA VAL A 217 -3.03 3.49 7.49
C VAL A 217 -3.46 3.03 6.09
N LEU A 218 -4.44 3.68 5.48
CA LEU A 218 -4.86 3.36 4.12
C LEU A 218 -3.76 3.62 3.08
N ALA A 219 -3.01 4.73 3.23
CA ALA A 219 -1.88 5.05 2.37
C ALA A 219 -0.76 4.01 2.43
N HIS A 220 -0.59 3.33 3.57
CA HIS A 220 0.37 2.23 3.73
C HIS A 220 -0.19 0.88 3.28
N GLY A 221 -1.42 0.55 3.69
CA GLY A 221 -2.03 -0.77 3.53
C GLY A 221 -2.55 -1.10 2.13
N LEU A 222 -2.95 -0.09 1.35
CA LEU A 222 -3.32 -0.25 -0.06
C LEU A 222 -2.07 -0.10 -0.94
N THR A 223 -1.38 -1.22 -1.14
CA THR A 223 -0.04 -1.27 -1.70
C THR A 223 -0.04 -1.20 -3.23
N THR A 224 -1.05 -1.77 -3.90
CA THR A 224 -1.12 -1.79 -5.37
C THR A 224 -2.08 -0.75 -5.94
N HIS A 225 -1.91 -0.40 -7.22
CA HIS A 225 -2.84 0.49 -7.90
C HIS A 225 -4.25 -0.09 -7.96
N ALA A 226 -4.38 -1.36 -8.35
CA ALA A 226 -5.67 -2.04 -8.41
C ALA A 226 -6.43 -1.98 -7.07
N GLN A 227 -5.74 -2.16 -5.93
CA GLN A 227 -6.35 -2.02 -4.60
C GLN A 227 -6.85 -0.60 -4.35
N ARG A 228 -6.05 0.41 -4.71
CA ARG A 228 -6.40 1.83 -4.52
C ARG A 228 -7.59 2.26 -5.38
N VAL A 229 -7.62 1.83 -6.64
CA VAL A 229 -8.74 2.07 -7.57
C VAL A 229 -10.01 1.42 -7.03
N LYS A 230 -9.90 0.16 -6.60
CA LYS A 230 -11.02 -0.59 -6.04
C LYS A 230 -11.56 0.04 -4.76
N ALA A 231 -10.69 0.45 -3.85
CA ALA A 231 -11.06 1.19 -2.65
C ALA A 231 -11.80 2.49 -2.99
N TYR A 232 -11.30 3.25 -3.97
CA TYR A 232 -11.95 4.48 -4.41
C TYR A 232 -13.34 4.24 -5.01
N ARG A 233 -13.52 3.19 -5.83
CA ARG A 233 -14.85 2.83 -6.35
C ARG A 233 -15.86 2.52 -5.25
N LEU A 234 -15.43 1.81 -4.21
CA LEU A 234 -16.28 1.55 -3.05
C LEU A 234 -16.63 2.86 -2.33
N ALA A 235 -15.66 3.77 -2.19
CA ALA A 235 -15.89 5.10 -1.63
C ALA A 235 -16.96 5.87 -2.42
N THR A 236 -16.84 5.93 -3.76
CA THR A 236 -17.82 6.59 -4.63
C THR A 236 -19.20 5.93 -4.54
N LYS A 237 -19.27 4.59 -4.61
CA LYS A 237 -20.53 3.85 -4.48
C LYS A 237 -21.27 4.17 -3.18
N ILE A 238 -20.55 4.30 -2.06
CA ILE A 238 -21.13 4.68 -0.78
C ILE A 238 -21.57 6.15 -0.77
N ALA A 239 -20.77 7.06 -1.31
CA ALA A 239 -21.13 8.48 -1.39
C ALA A 239 -22.39 8.75 -2.23
N HIS A 240 -22.68 7.88 -3.20
CA HIS A 240 -23.86 7.95 -4.06
C HIS A 240 -25.00 7.00 -3.60
N ALA A 241 -24.85 6.34 -2.46
CA ALA A 241 -25.86 5.42 -1.95
C ALA A 241 -27.20 6.16 -1.74
N GLY A 242 -28.30 5.54 -2.17
CA GLY A 242 -29.64 6.13 -2.08
C GLY A 242 -30.03 7.04 -3.25
N GLY A 243 -29.20 7.16 -4.30
CA GLY A 243 -29.54 7.88 -5.54
C GLY A 243 -29.54 9.40 -5.40
N GLN A 244 -28.87 9.92 -4.37
CA GLN A 244 -28.69 11.35 -4.12
C GLN A 244 -27.27 11.78 -4.48
N GLU A 245 -27.09 13.07 -4.77
CA GLU A 245 -25.75 13.63 -4.95
C GLU A 245 -24.98 13.60 -3.63
N PRO A 246 -23.67 13.27 -3.65
CA PRO A 246 -22.84 13.26 -2.45
C PRO A 246 -22.88 14.62 -1.74
N SER A 247 -22.98 14.58 -0.42
CA SER A 247 -22.90 15.77 0.41
C SER A 247 -21.55 16.48 0.25
N ALA A 248 -21.50 17.76 0.60
CA ALA A 248 -20.24 18.52 0.58
C ALA A 248 -19.16 17.90 1.48
N GLY A 249 -19.53 17.13 2.52
CA GLY A 249 -18.60 16.37 3.35
C GLY A 249 -17.98 15.21 2.59
N GLU A 250 -18.82 14.39 1.97
CA GLU A 250 -18.41 13.22 1.18
C GLU A 250 -17.56 13.63 -0.02
N GLN A 251 -17.95 14.68 -0.76
CA GLN A 251 -17.14 15.20 -1.88
C GLN A 251 -15.74 15.63 -1.45
N ARG A 252 -15.62 16.32 -0.31
CA ARG A 252 -14.32 16.70 0.24
C ARG A 252 -13.49 15.46 0.58
N LEU A 253 -14.12 14.44 1.15
CA LEU A 253 -13.42 13.22 1.51
C LEU A 253 -12.99 12.41 0.29
N LEU A 254 -13.83 12.29 -0.73
CA LEU A 254 -13.47 11.66 -2.01
C LEU A 254 -12.23 12.33 -2.60
N HIS A 255 -12.17 13.66 -2.63
CA HIS A 255 -10.99 14.38 -3.11
C HIS A 255 -9.74 14.13 -2.24
N ILE A 256 -9.90 13.96 -0.92
CA ILE A 256 -8.78 13.57 -0.03
C ILE A 256 -8.34 12.13 -0.32
N LEU A 257 -9.27 11.19 -0.53
CA LEU A 257 -8.98 9.80 -0.85
C LEU A 257 -8.31 9.67 -2.22
N GLN A 258 -8.80 10.36 -3.24
CA GLN A 258 -8.16 10.44 -4.56
C GLN A 258 -6.69 10.83 -4.42
N ALA A 259 -6.41 11.91 -3.67
CA ALA A 259 -5.05 12.37 -3.46
C ALA A 259 -4.21 11.38 -2.63
N THR A 260 -4.79 10.80 -1.58
CA THR A 260 -4.15 9.80 -0.72
C THR A 260 -3.75 8.56 -1.52
N PHE A 261 -4.63 8.13 -2.41
CA PHE A 261 -4.42 7.00 -3.31
C PHE A 261 -3.56 7.36 -4.53
N GLY A 262 -3.42 8.66 -4.80
CA GLY A 262 -2.79 9.24 -5.98
C GLY A 262 -3.33 8.66 -7.27
N LEU A 263 -4.66 8.74 -7.40
CA LEU A 263 -5.38 8.41 -8.63
C LEU A 263 -5.43 9.64 -9.53
N ALA A 264 -5.39 9.43 -10.84
CA ALA A 264 -5.43 10.50 -11.81
C ALA A 264 -6.86 11.05 -11.97
N ASP A 265 -6.98 12.34 -12.33
CA ASP A 265 -8.28 13.00 -12.48
C ASP A 265 -9.16 12.32 -13.55
N ASP A 266 -8.57 11.90 -14.67
CA ASP A 266 -9.29 11.20 -15.75
C ASP A 266 -9.78 9.80 -15.34
N GLU A 267 -9.09 9.17 -14.38
CA GLU A 267 -9.49 7.89 -13.83
C GLU A 267 -10.67 8.05 -12.88
N VAL A 268 -10.60 9.05 -12.01
CA VAL A 268 -11.69 9.40 -11.08
C VAL A 268 -12.94 9.82 -11.85
N GLU A 269 -12.82 10.70 -12.85
CA GLU A 269 -13.97 11.10 -13.67
C GLU A 269 -14.65 9.91 -14.35
N ARG A 270 -13.89 8.89 -14.78
CA ARG A 270 -14.46 7.67 -15.36
C ARG A 270 -15.23 6.85 -14.33
N MET A 271 -14.73 6.78 -13.09
CA MET A 271 -15.39 6.06 -12.00
C MET A 271 -16.65 6.78 -11.53
N ASP A 272 -16.62 8.11 -11.41
CA ASP A 272 -17.78 8.91 -11.00
C ASP A 272 -18.92 8.85 -12.02
N ARG A 273 -18.61 8.65 -13.32
CA ARG A 273 -19.64 8.41 -14.36
C ARG A 273 -20.25 7.02 -14.33
N GLN A 274 -19.61 6.07 -13.64
CA GLN A 274 -20.02 4.66 -13.57
C GLN A 274 -20.69 4.29 -12.24
N ALA A 275 -20.61 5.17 -11.24
CA ALA A 275 -21.25 5.04 -9.93
C ALA A 275 -22.73 5.43 -10.00
#